data_AF-A0A2W4T3F1-F1
#
_entry.id   AF-A0A2W4T3F1-F1
#
_cell.length_a   1.000
_cell.length_b   1.000
_cell.length_c   1.000
_cell.angle_alpha   90.00
_cell.angle_beta   90.00
_cell.angle_gamma   90.00
#
_symmetry.space_group_name_H-M   'P 1'
#
loop_
_entity.id
_entity.type
_entity.pdbx_description
1 polymer ?
#
loop_
_entity_poly.entity_id
_entity_poly.type
_entity_poly.pdbx_seq_one_letter_code
_entity_poly.pdbx_strand_id
1 'polypeptide(L)'
;MTLAETIQTHVQALPPTLQRETLDFITWLETRYGIAAPDLPTFPLSETEAFLQRHADALSVDFPDDINDFDLGVDTPRSSFE
;
A
#
# COMPACT_ATOMS: atom_id res chain seq x y z
N MET A 1 0.53 14.20 -28.22
CA MET A 1 0.17 14.33 -26.80
C MET A 1 -1.19 14.98 -26.68
N THR A 2 -2.14 14.28 -26.09
CA THR A 2 -3.44 14.81 -25.68
C THR A 2 -3.31 15.54 -24.35
N LEU A 3 -4.31 16.37 -24.00
CA LEU A 3 -4.35 17.04 -22.70
C LEU A 3 -4.28 16.05 -21.53
N ALA A 4 -4.98 14.92 -21.65
CA ALA A 4 -4.98 13.87 -20.65
C ALA A 4 -3.58 13.26 -20.46
N GLU A 5 -2.87 12.97 -21.56
CA GLU A 5 -1.50 12.44 -21.52
C GLU A 5 -0.51 13.43 -20.89
N THR A 6 -0.66 14.73 -21.18
CA THR A 6 0.16 15.78 -20.58
C THR A 6 -0.05 15.87 -19.07
N ILE A 7 -1.31 15.88 -18.60
CA ILE A 7 -1.63 15.92 -17.17
C ILE A 7 -1.06 14.70 -16.46
N GLN A 8 -1.26 13.50 -17.02
CA GLN A 8 -0.75 12.26 -16.44
C GLN A 8 0.78 12.26 -16.31
N THR A 9 1.49 12.73 -17.34
CA THR A 9 2.96 12.83 -17.32
C THR A 9 3.45 13.76 -16.21
N HIS A 10 2.80 14.91 -16.03
CA HIS A 10 3.17 15.84 -14.97
C HIS A 10 2.85 15.32 -13.57
N VAL A 11 1.69 14.67 -13.38
CA VAL A 11 1.31 14.08 -12.09
C VAL A 11 2.29 12.97 -11.69
N GLN A 12 2.72 12.11 -12.62
CA GLN A 12 3.69 11.04 -12.33
C GLN A 12 5.07 11.57 -11.96
N ALA A 13 5.46 12.76 -12.43
CA ALA A 13 6.73 13.39 -12.09
C ALA A 13 6.73 14.02 -10.67
N LEU A 14 5.57 14.17 -10.03
CA LEU A 14 5.47 14.77 -8.69
C LEU A 14 5.82 13.76 -7.58
N PRO A 15 6.38 14.22 -6.45
CA PRO A 15 6.48 13.43 -5.22
C PRO A 15 5.10 12.95 -4.72
N PRO A 16 5.02 11.80 -4.02
CA PRO A 16 3.75 11.21 -3.57
C PRO A 16 2.85 12.12 -2.73
N THR A 17 3.44 13.02 -1.94
CA THR A 17 2.68 14.01 -1.15
C THR A 17 1.96 15.02 -2.04
N LEU A 18 2.64 15.52 -3.07
CA LEU A 18 2.07 16.48 -4.02
C LEU A 18 1.08 15.81 -5.00
N GLN A 19 1.24 14.51 -5.27
CA GLN A 19 0.24 13.74 -6.02
C GLN A 19 -1.10 13.69 -5.26
N ARG A 20 -1.07 13.45 -3.94
CA ARG A 20 -2.28 13.45 -3.11
C ARG A 20 -2.93 14.83 -3.06
N GLU A 21 -2.15 15.88 -2.86
CA GLU A 21 -2.66 17.26 -2.85
C GLU A 21 -3.30 17.64 -4.21
N THR A 22 -2.72 17.16 -5.31
CA THR A 22 -3.29 17.35 -6.65
C THR A 22 -4.63 16.63 -6.80
N LEU A 23 -4.76 15.41 -6.26
CA LEU A 23 -6.04 14.69 -6.23
C LEU A 23 -7.09 15.43 -5.39
N ASP A 24 -6.73 15.91 -4.21
CA ASP A 24 -7.64 16.69 -3.36
C ASP A 24 -8.15 17.96 -4.07
N PHE A 25 -7.26 18.63 -4.81
CA PHE A 25 -7.62 19.79 -5.62
C PHE A 25 -8.59 19.45 -6.75
N ILE A 26 -8.39 18.32 -7.43
CA ILE A 26 -9.30 17.84 -8.48
C ILE A 26 -10.67 17.53 -7.86
N THR A 27 -10.73 16.82 -6.73
CA THR A 27 -11.99 16.52 -6.03
C THR A 27 -12.71 17.78 -5.57
N TRP A 28 -11.98 18.80 -5.13
CA TRP A 28 -12.55 20.10 -4.78
C TRP A 28 -13.17 20.80 -6.01
N LEU A 29 -12.49 20.77 -7.16
CA LEU A 29 -13.03 21.33 -8.41
C LEU A 29 -14.31 20.59 -8.84
N GLU A 30 -14.29 19.27 -8.79
CA GLU A 30 -15.45 18.44 -9.13
C GLU A 30 -16.66 18.81 -8.27
N THR A 31 -16.46 18.89 -6.95
CA THR A 31 -17.50 19.29 -6.00
C THR A 31 -18.02 20.69 -6.27
N ARG A 32 -17.11 21.65 -6.52
CA ARG A 32 -17.46 23.06 -6.73
C ARG A 32 -18.29 23.28 -7.99
N TYR A 33 -18.03 22.52 -9.05
CA TYR A 33 -18.70 22.66 -10.34
C TYR A 33 -19.79 21.62 -10.58
N GLY A 34 -20.08 20.76 -9.59
CA GLY A 34 -21.09 19.71 -9.70
C GLY A 34 -20.75 18.67 -10.78
N ILE A 35 -19.46 18.46 -11.04
CA ILE A 35 -18.99 17.40 -11.94
C ILE A 35 -19.05 16.10 -11.13
N ALA A 36 -19.78 15.11 -11.65
CA ALA A 36 -19.75 13.79 -11.06
C ALA A 36 -18.31 13.28 -11.08
N ALA A 37 -17.75 13.05 -9.90
CA ALA A 37 -16.44 12.41 -9.80
C ALA A 37 -16.50 11.10 -10.60
N PRO A 38 -15.47 10.78 -11.41
CA PRO A 38 -15.40 9.46 -12.00
C PRO A 38 -15.45 8.44 -10.87
N ASP A 39 -16.10 7.30 -11.10
CA ASP A 39 -15.93 6.12 -10.25
C ASP A 39 -14.45 5.75 -10.32
N LEU A 40 -13.64 6.38 -9.47
CA LEU A 40 -12.31 5.90 -9.20
C LEU A 40 -12.53 4.47 -8.71
N PRO A 41 -11.78 3.49 -9.23
CA PRO A 41 -11.74 2.20 -8.57
C PRO A 41 -11.33 2.52 -7.14
N THR A 42 -12.29 2.38 -6.23
CA THR A 42 -12.01 2.27 -4.82
C THR A 42 -11.09 1.07 -4.81
N PHE A 43 -9.78 1.28 -4.70
CA PHE A 43 -8.87 0.21 -4.34
C PHE A 43 -9.46 -0.29 -3.05
N PRO A 44 -10.13 -1.44 -3.09
CA PRO A 44 -10.93 -1.78 -1.96
C PRO A 44 -9.87 -2.02 -0.89
N LEU A 45 -10.02 -1.33 0.24
CA LEU A 45 -9.29 -1.71 1.45
C LEU A 45 -9.39 -3.23 1.67
N SER A 46 -10.45 -3.85 1.13
CA SER A 46 -10.65 -5.28 0.97
C SER A 46 -9.52 -6.06 0.30
N GLU A 47 -8.68 -5.53 -0.59
CA GLU A 47 -7.57 -6.34 -1.14
C GLU A 47 -6.47 -6.54 -0.11
N THR A 48 -6.08 -5.47 0.58
CA THR A 48 -5.16 -5.56 1.71
C THR A 48 -5.79 -6.32 2.87
N GLU A 49 -7.06 -6.06 3.18
CA GLU A 49 -7.77 -6.68 4.29
C GLU A 49 -8.06 -8.17 4.01
N ALA A 50 -8.40 -8.55 2.77
CA ALA A 50 -8.54 -9.96 2.37
C ALA A 50 -7.18 -10.67 2.25
N PHE A 51 -6.11 -9.95 1.87
CA PHE A 51 -4.75 -10.47 1.95
C PHE A 51 -4.38 -10.80 3.39
N LEU A 52 -4.56 -9.85 4.31
CA LEU A 52 -4.33 -10.03 5.75
C LEU A 52 -5.20 -11.16 6.30
N GLN A 53 -6.50 -11.21 5.98
CA GLN A 53 -7.39 -12.25 6.43
C GLN A 53 -7.01 -13.64 5.91
N ARG A 54 -6.54 -13.76 4.65
CA ARG A 54 -6.03 -15.02 4.09
C ARG A 54 -4.76 -15.50 4.81
N HIS A 55 -3.96 -14.59 5.37
CA HIS A 55 -2.66 -14.91 5.96
C HIS A 55 -2.68 -14.91 7.50
N ALA A 56 -3.71 -14.35 8.14
CA ALA A 56 -3.85 -14.30 9.59
C ALA A 56 -3.90 -15.72 10.20
N ASP A 57 -4.63 -16.64 9.58
CA ASP A 57 -4.69 -18.03 10.04
C ASP A 57 -3.41 -18.82 9.70
N ALA A 58 -2.67 -18.42 8.66
CA ALA A 58 -1.43 -19.09 8.25
C ALA A 58 -0.27 -18.82 9.23
N LEU A 59 -0.29 -17.69 9.94
CA LEU A 59 0.75 -17.33 10.90
C LEU A 59 0.50 -17.90 12.30
N SER A 60 -0.70 -18.35 12.62
CA SER A 60 -1.06 -18.80 13.97
C SER A 60 -1.12 -20.32 14.14
N VAL A 61 -1.50 -21.09 13.11
CA VAL A 61 -1.70 -22.55 13.26
C VAL A 61 -0.38 -23.32 13.22
N ASP A 62 0.62 -22.80 12.48
CA ASP A 62 1.97 -23.38 12.37
C ASP A 62 2.97 -22.78 13.36
N PHE A 63 2.55 -21.83 14.21
CA PHE A 63 3.40 -21.24 15.24
C PHE A 63 3.07 -21.90 16.59
N PRO A 64 4.02 -22.61 17.21
CA PRO A 64 3.76 -23.28 18.48
C PRO A 64 3.43 -22.26 19.57
N ASP A 65 2.35 -22.49 20.32
CA ASP A 65 1.99 -21.65 21.48
C ASP A 65 2.93 -21.86 22.69
N ASP A 66 3.82 -22.85 22.62
CA ASP A 66 4.73 -23.30 23.67
C ASP A 66 6.21 -22.93 23.44
N ILE A 67 6.47 -21.99 22.51
CA ILE A 67 7.80 -21.41 22.30
C ILE A 67 8.32 -20.85 23.62
N ASN A 68 9.44 -21.37 24.06
CA ASN A 68 10.17 -20.94 25.24
C ASN A 68 11.62 -20.60 24.87
N ASP A 69 12.41 -20.16 25.86
CA ASP A 69 13.78 -19.70 25.63
C ASP A 69 14.71 -20.77 25.01
N PHE A 70 14.34 -22.06 25.09
CA PHE A 70 15.10 -23.15 24.45
C PHE A 70 14.84 -23.28 22.95
N ASP A 71 13.70 -22.77 22.45
CA ASP A 71 13.33 -22.80 21.04
C ASP A 71 13.94 -21.62 20.25
N LEU A 72 14.42 -20.61 20.96
CA LEU A 72 15.08 -19.46 20.35
C LEU A 72 16.48 -19.85 19.87
N GLY A 73 16.73 -19.69 18.57
CA GLY A 73 18.06 -19.90 17.98
C GLY A 73 19.11 -18.99 18.63
N VAL A 74 20.29 -19.55 18.91
CA VAL A 74 21.41 -18.78 19.45
C VAL A 74 22.06 -17.97 18.33
N ASP A 75 22.28 -16.67 18.57
CA ASP A 75 23.01 -15.80 17.65
C ASP A 75 24.37 -16.41 17.33
N THR A 76 24.49 -16.94 16.11
CA THR A 76 25.74 -17.51 15.63
C THR A 76 26.49 -16.41 14.90
N PRO A 77 27.77 -16.14 15.23
CA PRO A 77 28.56 -15.17 14.49
C PRO A 77 28.56 -15.55 13.02
N ARG A 78 28.33 -14.57 12.13
CA ARG A 78 28.49 -14.81 10.69
C ARG A 78 29.91 -15.31 10.44
N SER A 79 30.03 -16.47 9.79
CA SER A 79 31.32 -16.96 9.31
C SER A 79 31.98 -15.86 8.47
N SER A 80 33.22 -15.52 8.78
CA SER A 80 34.02 -14.67 7.92
C SER A 80 34.07 -15.30 6.53
N PHE A 81 33.66 -14.53 5.51
CA PHE A 81 33.89 -14.89 4.11
C PHE A 81 35.40 -14.93 3.88
N GLU A 82 35.97 -16.12 3.67
CA GLU A 82 37.28 -16.29 3.02
C GLU A 82 37.16 -16.17 1.51
#